data_AF-X1PN80-F1
#
_entry.id   AF-X1PN80-F1
#
_cell.length_a   1.000
_cell.length_b   1.000
_cell.length_c   1.000
_cell.angle_alpha   90.00
_cell.angle_beta   90.00
_cell.angle_gamma   90.00
#
_symmetry.space_group_name_H-M   'P 1'
#
loop_
_entity.id
_entity.type
_entity.pdbx_description
1 polymer ?
#
loop_
_entity_poly.entity_id
_entity_poly.type
_entity_poly.pdbx_seq_one_letter_code
_entity_poly.pdbx_strand_id
1 'polypeptide(L)'
;MSKDMFLDLKKNIFKEKKILKELVNLSENLEKSEDGKETESVNSQINLLKDSLKKENENLGKLTEGISLIKPVGFKKEKESVKNKINSKKAPEKKEEKENIAYYLKKIKISDLEKDFLKRLRKKERKKVEKKRRKTNFYVQTASRFFSSYSRDILSKGFFKTIRTDLMKASISVPPTSYVSMIIFTTVLSLIFSIFLFLFLLFFNVSLFPPSIGTVVNIGGKFLSIFWILIVIPV
;
A
#
# COMPACT_ATOMS: atom_id res chain seq x y z
N MET A 1 -41.63 -16.09 2.60
CA MET A 1 -40.79 -15.11 3.32
C MET A 1 -39.66 -14.71 2.38
N SER A 2 -39.73 -13.48 1.85
CA SER A 2 -39.25 -13.21 0.48
C SER A 2 -37.75 -12.93 0.39
N LYS A 3 -37.10 -13.53 -0.63
CA LYS A 3 -35.76 -13.19 -1.14
C LYS A 3 -35.60 -11.67 -1.36
N ASP A 4 -36.71 -10.98 -1.62
CA ASP A 4 -36.76 -9.53 -1.79
C ASP A 4 -36.43 -8.75 -0.50
N MET A 5 -36.87 -9.23 0.67
CA MET A 5 -36.55 -8.57 1.95
C MET A 5 -35.06 -8.64 2.28
N PHE A 6 -34.40 -9.75 1.94
CA PHE A 6 -32.96 -9.90 2.13
C PHE A 6 -32.16 -9.01 1.15
N LEU A 7 -32.70 -8.82 -0.06
CA LEU A 7 -32.12 -7.89 -1.04
C LEU A 7 -32.25 -6.43 -0.57
N ASP A 8 -33.39 -6.06 0.01
CA ASP A 8 -33.60 -4.72 0.58
C ASP A 8 -32.70 -4.46 1.80
N LEU A 9 -32.54 -5.46 2.66
CA LEU A 9 -31.59 -5.39 3.78
C LEU A 9 -30.15 -5.16 3.28
N LYS A 10 -29.72 -5.96 2.29
CA LYS A 10 -28.38 -5.82 1.68
C LYS A 10 -28.19 -4.45 1.04
N LYS A 11 -29.23 -3.90 0.40
CA LYS A 11 -29.21 -2.57 -0.22
C LYS A 11 -29.05 -1.47 0.83
N ASN A 12 -29.77 -1.57 1.95
CA ASN A 12 -29.71 -0.56 3.00
C ASN A 12 -28.36 -0.59 3.74
N ILE A 13 -27.82 -1.77 4.07
CA ILE A 13 -26.46 -1.92 4.63
C ILE A 13 -25.41 -1.31 3.69
N PHE A 14 -25.55 -1.52 2.37
CA PHE A 14 -24.61 -0.95 1.41
C PHE A 14 -24.67 0.59 1.36
N LYS A 15 -25.87 1.17 1.48
CA LYS A 15 -26.04 2.63 1.55
C LYS A 15 -25.45 3.19 2.83
N GLU A 16 -25.66 2.57 4.00
CA GLU A 16 -25.03 3.00 5.25
C GLU A 16 -23.51 2.99 5.16
N LYS A 17 -22.94 1.92 4.61
CA LYS A 17 -21.49 1.82 4.36
C LYS A 17 -20.99 2.97 3.47
N LYS A 18 -21.78 3.38 2.47
CA LYS A 18 -21.46 4.51 1.60
C LYS A 18 -21.52 5.84 2.37
N ILE A 19 -22.57 6.06 3.16
CA ILE A 19 -22.74 7.26 4.00
C ILE A 19 -21.59 7.38 5.01
N LEU A 20 -21.22 6.29 5.68
CA LEU A 20 -20.08 6.27 6.62
C LEU A 20 -18.77 6.61 5.93
N LYS A 21 -18.53 6.08 4.73
CA LYS A 21 -17.33 6.41 3.96
C LYS A 21 -17.29 7.90 3.57
N GLU A 22 -18.43 8.49 3.22
CA GLU A 22 -18.53 9.91 2.91
C GLU A 22 -18.32 10.78 4.16
N LEU A 23 -18.88 10.38 5.31
CA LEU A 23 -18.64 11.05 6.60
C LEU A 23 -17.16 11.08 6.98
N VAL A 24 -16.46 9.93 6.88
CA VAL A 24 -15.02 9.85 7.17
C VAL A 24 -14.21 10.77 6.25
N ASN A 25 -14.54 10.80 4.94
CA ASN A 25 -13.84 11.67 4.00
C ASN A 25 -14.09 13.16 4.30
N LEU A 26 -15.30 13.55 4.73
CA LEU A 26 -15.62 14.94 5.06
C LEU A 26 -14.99 15.38 6.39
N SER A 27 -14.95 14.51 7.40
CA SER A 27 -14.27 14.79 8.67
C SER A 27 -12.76 14.94 8.49
N GLU A 28 -12.13 14.08 7.69
CA GLU A 28 -10.70 14.18 7.38
C GLU A 28 -10.33 15.46 6.59
N ASN A 29 -11.29 16.06 5.89
CA ASN A 29 -11.09 17.31 5.17
C ASN A 29 -11.29 18.52 6.08
N LEU A 30 -12.23 18.45 7.04
CA LEU A 30 -12.42 19.49 8.06
C LEU A 30 -11.19 19.66 8.96
N GLU A 31 -10.55 18.58 9.36
CA GLU A 31 -9.34 18.62 10.19
C GLU A 31 -8.15 19.31 9.50
N LYS A 32 -8.22 19.53 8.18
CA LYS A 32 -7.13 20.09 7.37
C LYS A 32 -7.42 21.50 6.83
N SER A 33 -8.61 22.05 7.06
CA SER A 33 -9.03 23.36 6.52
C SER A 33 -8.95 24.47 7.58
N GLU A 34 -8.20 25.54 7.31
CA GLU A 34 -8.09 26.74 8.16
C GLU A 34 -9.15 27.82 7.85
N ASP A 35 -9.98 27.64 6.80
CA ASP A 35 -10.96 28.63 6.34
C ASP A 35 -12.35 28.44 6.97
N GLY A 36 -12.77 29.38 7.82
CA GLY A 36 -14.02 29.32 8.58
C GLY A 36 -15.29 29.16 7.73
N LYS A 37 -15.35 29.68 6.51
CA LYS A 37 -16.55 29.54 5.65
C LYS A 37 -16.68 28.15 5.03
N GLU A 38 -15.57 27.50 4.70
CA GLU A 38 -15.58 26.12 4.22
C GLU A 38 -15.99 25.15 5.34
N THR A 39 -15.59 25.43 6.58
CA THR A 39 -15.95 24.59 7.73
C THR A 39 -17.45 24.55 7.99
N GLU A 40 -18.17 25.68 7.86
CA GLU A 40 -19.61 25.73 8.08
C GLU A 40 -20.38 24.94 7.01
N SER A 41 -19.97 25.06 5.74
CA SER A 41 -20.56 24.31 4.63
C SER A 41 -20.34 22.80 4.79
N VAL A 42 -19.13 22.36 5.17
CA VAL A 42 -18.85 20.94 5.39
C VAL A 42 -19.57 20.41 6.63
N ASN A 43 -19.67 21.19 7.71
CA ASN A 43 -20.45 20.83 8.89
C ASN A 43 -21.94 20.63 8.56
N SER A 44 -22.51 21.48 7.71
CA SER A 44 -23.90 21.31 7.26
C SER A 44 -24.10 20.00 6.49
N GLN A 45 -23.14 19.60 5.66
CA GLN A 45 -23.17 18.33 4.92
C GLN A 45 -23.01 17.12 5.84
N ILE A 46 -22.14 17.21 6.86
CA ILE A 46 -21.98 16.17 7.87
C ILE A 46 -23.29 15.97 8.64
N ASN A 47 -23.97 17.05 9.02
CA ASN A 47 -25.25 16.96 9.72
C ASN A 47 -26.34 16.30 8.84
N LEU A 48 -26.43 16.67 7.56
CA LEU A 48 -27.35 16.03 6.61
C LEU A 48 -27.07 14.54 6.40
N LEU A 49 -25.79 14.15 6.35
CA LEU A 49 -25.38 12.75 6.24
C LEU A 49 -25.66 11.97 7.53
N LYS A 50 -25.48 12.59 8.70
CA LYS A 50 -25.82 12.01 10.00
C LYS A 50 -27.31 11.75 10.13
N ASP A 51 -28.15 12.70 9.70
CA ASP A 51 -29.60 12.54 9.67
C ASP A 51 -30.03 11.46 8.67
N SER A 52 -29.36 11.38 7.53
CA SER A 52 -29.60 10.34 6.52
C SER A 52 -29.22 8.96 7.03
N LEU A 53 -28.10 8.84 7.76
CA LEU A 53 -27.67 7.60 8.41
C LEU A 53 -28.67 7.16 9.47
N LYS A 54 -29.15 8.11 10.29
CA LYS A 54 -30.17 7.83 11.31
C LYS A 54 -31.46 7.28 10.70
N LYS A 55 -31.94 7.91 9.63
CA LYS A 55 -33.14 7.44 8.89
C LYS A 55 -32.94 6.05 8.28
N GLU A 56 -31.77 5.77 7.72
CA GLU A 56 -31.49 4.46 7.12
C GLU A 56 -31.35 3.36 8.19
N ASN A 57 -30.78 3.68 9.35
CA ASN A 57 -30.69 2.78 10.48
C ASN A 57 -32.07 2.48 11.09
N GLU A 58 -32.96 3.47 11.17
CA GLU A 58 -34.37 3.25 11.55
C GLU A 58 -35.10 2.36 10.52
N ASN A 59 -34.80 2.52 9.23
CA ASN A 59 -35.33 1.63 8.18
C ASN A 59 -34.80 0.20 8.29
N LEU A 60 -33.52 0.01 8.66
CA LEU A 60 -32.96 -1.31 8.96
C LEU A 60 -33.62 -1.94 10.20
N GLY A 61 -33.88 -1.15 11.25
CA GLY A 61 -34.64 -1.60 12.43
C GLY A 61 -36.00 -2.19 12.03
N LYS A 62 -36.78 -1.45 11.24
CA LYS A 62 -38.09 -1.92 10.73
C LYS A 62 -38.00 -3.17 9.85
N LEU A 63 -36.97 -3.27 9.02
CA LEU A 63 -36.74 -4.45 8.17
C LEU A 63 -36.29 -5.67 8.98
N THR A 64 -35.59 -5.47 10.10
CA THR A 64 -35.10 -6.55 10.97
C THR A 64 -36.14 -7.01 11.99
N GLU A 65 -37.07 -6.15 12.41
CA GLU A 65 -38.26 -6.53 13.19
C GLU A 65 -39.15 -7.53 12.42
N GLY A 66 -39.20 -7.43 11.09
CA GLY A 66 -39.85 -8.41 10.21
C GLY A 66 -39.11 -9.76 10.08
N ILE A 67 -37.86 -9.83 10.57
CA ILE A 67 -37.02 -11.03 10.57
C ILE A 67 -37.05 -11.62 11.99
N SER A 68 -38.20 -12.12 12.43
CA SER A 68 -38.28 -12.95 13.63
C SER A 68 -37.66 -14.33 13.34
N LEU A 69 -36.33 -14.41 13.45
CA LEU A 69 -35.64 -15.68 13.59
C LEU A 69 -36.00 -16.25 14.98
N ILE A 70 -36.97 -17.16 15.00
CA ILE A 70 -37.03 -18.38 15.82
C ILE A 70 -36.54 -18.21 17.28
N LYS A 71 -37.52 -18.35 18.20
CA LYS A 71 -37.44 -18.74 19.62
C LYS A 71 -36.01 -18.97 20.17
N PRO A 72 -35.55 -18.20 21.18
CA PRO A 72 -34.22 -18.38 21.73
C PRO A 72 -34.05 -19.81 22.25
N VAL A 73 -33.17 -20.59 21.59
CA VAL A 73 -32.71 -21.88 22.08
C VAL A 73 -31.97 -21.60 23.40
N GLY A 74 -32.45 -22.25 24.47
CA GLY A 74 -32.08 -21.92 25.84
C GLY A 74 -30.57 -21.82 26.07
N PHE A 75 -30.15 -20.70 26.63
CA PHE A 75 -28.85 -20.59 27.29
C PHE A 75 -28.86 -21.46 28.54
N LYS A 76 -28.53 -22.75 28.40
CA LYS A 76 -27.99 -23.51 29.52
C LYS A 76 -26.58 -22.97 29.78
N LYS A 77 -26.46 -22.20 30.85
CA LYS A 77 -25.15 -21.88 31.46
C LYS A 77 -24.60 -23.18 32.02
N GLU A 78 -23.61 -23.75 31.36
CA GLU A 78 -22.75 -24.77 31.97
C GLU A 78 -21.32 -24.25 31.91
N LYS A 79 -20.75 -24.10 33.12
CA LYS A 79 -19.41 -23.62 33.40
C LYS A 79 -18.39 -24.73 33.12
N GLU A 80 -17.14 -24.30 32.94
CA GLU A 80 -15.91 -25.09 33.08
C GLU A 80 -15.66 -26.13 31.96
N SER A 81 -14.48 -26.35 31.41
CA SER A 81 -13.11 -26.03 31.82
C SER A 81 -12.13 -26.35 30.66
N VAL A 82 -10.94 -25.74 30.73
CA VAL A 82 -9.62 -26.36 30.47
C VAL A 82 -9.19 -26.70 29.01
N LYS A 83 -8.12 -25.96 28.64
CA LYS A 83 -6.88 -26.32 27.92
C LYS A 83 -6.87 -26.82 26.46
N ASN A 84 -5.89 -26.19 25.78
CA ASN A 84 -4.89 -26.72 24.87
C ASN A 84 -5.19 -26.82 23.36
N LYS A 85 -4.32 -26.11 22.63
CA LYS A 85 -3.63 -26.44 21.37
C LYS A 85 -4.48 -26.91 20.18
N ILE A 86 -4.21 -26.29 19.02
CA ILE A 86 -3.85 -26.88 17.71
C ILE A 86 -3.93 -25.74 16.68
N ASN A 87 -2.80 -25.27 16.17
CA ASN A 87 -2.21 -25.64 14.87
C ASN A 87 -3.14 -25.52 13.65
N SER A 88 -2.82 -24.53 12.81
CA SER A 88 -2.88 -24.49 11.34
C SER A 88 -3.90 -25.38 10.60
N LYS A 89 -4.78 -24.75 9.82
CA LYS A 89 -5.11 -25.21 8.46
C LYS A 89 -5.62 -24.05 7.60
N LYS A 90 -4.97 -23.90 6.45
CA LYS A 90 -5.27 -22.94 5.37
C LYS A 90 -6.74 -23.06 4.93
N ALA A 91 -7.44 -21.94 4.86
CA ALA A 91 -8.74 -21.84 4.18
C ALA A 91 -8.50 -21.44 2.70
N PRO A 92 -9.18 -22.07 1.73
CA PRO A 92 -8.98 -21.80 0.32
C PRO A 92 -9.65 -20.49 -0.12
N GLU A 93 -8.93 -19.73 -0.96
CA GLU A 93 -9.45 -18.56 -1.68
C GLU A 93 -10.67 -18.95 -2.52
N LYS A 94 -11.86 -18.45 -2.14
CA LYS A 94 -13.03 -18.47 -3.01
C LYS A 94 -12.82 -17.44 -4.12
N LYS A 95 -12.68 -17.94 -5.36
CA LYS A 95 -12.82 -17.18 -6.59
C LYS A 95 -14.21 -16.52 -6.59
N GLU A 96 -14.25 -15.20 -6.44
CA GLU A 96 -15.47 -14.43 -6.67
C GLU A 96 -15.79 -14.44 -8.16
N GLU A 97 -16.94 -15.05 -8.43
CA GLU A 97 -17.60 -15.17 -9.72
C GLU A 97 -17.91 -13.77 -10.26
N LYS A 98 -17.30 -13.42 -11.40
CA LYS A 98 -17.63 -12.21 -12.17
C LYS A 98 -18.99 -12.39 -12.85
N GLU A 99 -20.06 -12.50 -12.08
CA GLU A 99 -21.41 -12.50 -12.63
C GLU A 99 -21.84 -11.08 -13.00
N ASN A 100 -21.67 -10.77 -14.29
CA ASN A 100 -22.58 -10.00 -15.14
C ASN A 100 -23.25 -8.74 -14.54
N ILE A 101 -22.41 -7.76 -14.17
CA ILE A 101 -22.81 -6.35 -13.96
C ILE A 101 -23.59 -5.79 -15.18
N ALA A 102 -23.30 -6.28 -16.38
CA ALA A 102 -23.95 -5.87 -17.63
C ALA A 102 -25.45 -6.20 -17.66
N TYR A 103 -25.91 -7.26 -16.97
CA TYR A 103 -27.33 -7.63 -16.92
C TYR A 103 -28.13 -6.66 -16.04
N TYR A 104 -27.57 -6.24 -14.91
CA TYR A 104 -28.23 -5.32 -13.98
C TYR A 104 -28.34 -3.88 -14.52
N LEU A 105 -27.37 -3.44 -15.31
CA LEU A 105 -27.40 -2.12 -15.95
C LEU A 105 -28.50 -2.00 -17.02
N LYS A 106 -28.93 -3.12 -17.62
CA LYS A 106 -29.95 -3.13 -18.68
C LYS A 106 -31.38 -3.02 -18.15
N LYS A 107 -31.60 -3.29 -16.85
CA LYS A 107 -32.94 -3.34 -16.23
C LYS A 107 -33.36 -2.03 -15.53
N ILE A 108 -32.44 -1.08 -15.35
CA ILE A 108 -32.75 0.22 -14.78
C ILE A 108 -33.20 1.13 -15.94
N LYS A 109 -34.46 1.58 -15.92
CA LYS A 109 -34.94 2.64 -16.83
C LYS A 109 -34.27 3.95 -16.39
N ILE A 110 -33.10 4.21 -16.93
CA ILE A 110 -32.31 5.42 -16.66
C ILE A 110 -33.08 6.62 -17.24
N SER A 111 -33.40 7.60 -16.39
CA SER A 111 -34.03 8.86 -16.78
C SER A 111 -33.09 9.65 -17.73
N ASP A 112 -33.62 10.45 -18.66
CA ASP A 112 -32.77 11.17 -19.63
C ASP A 112 -31.79 12.15 -18.94
N LEU A 113 -32.16 12.65 -17.75
CA LEU A 113 -31.28 13.43 -16.88
C LEU A 113 -30.10 12.61 -16.33
N GLU A 114 -30.34 11.34 -15.98
CA GLU A 114 -29.30 10.44 -15.48
C GLU A 114 -28.35 10.01 -16.61
N LYS A 115 -28.84 9.86 -17.85
CA LYS A 115 -27.98 9.61 -19.01
C LYS A 115 -27.02 10.77 -19.27
N ASP A 116 -27.51 12.00 -19.14
CA ASP A 116 -26.68 13.19 -19.32
C ASP A 116 -25.69 13.38 -18.17
N PHE A 117 -26.07 13.06 -16.94
CA PHE A 117 -25.16 13.06 -15.80
C PHE A 117 -24.06 11.99 -15.96
N LEU A 118 -24.42 10.78 -16.40
CA LEU A 118 -23.48 9.71 -16.72
C LEU A 118 -22.55 10.10 -17.89
N LYS A 119 -23.07 10.75 -18.94
CA LYS A 119 -22.24 11.28 -20.04
C LYS A 119 -21.24 12.31 -19.55
N ARG A 120 -21.65 13.21 -18.65
CA ARG A 120 -20.77 14.25 -18.06
C ARG A 120 -19.71 13.63 -17.15
N LEU A 121 -20.08 12.68 -16.30
CA LEU A 121 -19.14 11.92 -15.46
C LEU A 121 -18.11 11.17 -16.32
N ARG A 122 -18.57 10.47 -17.36
CA ARG A 122 -17.71 9.72 -18.29
C ARG A 122 -16.79 10.64 -19.11
N LYS A 123 -17.21 11.87 -19.43
CA LYS A 123 -16.35 12.88 -20.07
C LYS A 123 -15.30 13.45 -19.11
N LYS A 124 -15.61 13.57 -17.81
CA LYS A 124 -14.69 14.08 -16.78
C LYS A 124 -13.53 13.10 -16.50
N GLU A 125 -13.78 11.78 -16.58
CA GLU A 125 -12.72 10.76 -16.45
C GLU A 125 -11.73 10.74 -17.62
N ARG A 126 -12.18 11.10 -18.83
CA ARG A 126 -11.33 11.06 -20.05
C ARG A 126 -10.28 12.16 -20.15
N LYS A 127 -10.25 13.11 -19.22
CA LYS A 127 -9.20 14.15 -19.12
C LYS A 127 -8.16 13.87 -18.02
N LYS A 128 -8.08 12.66 -17.48
CA LYS A 128 -6.81 12.21 -16.89
C LYS A 128 -5.87 11.93 -18.05
N VAL A 129 -5.07 12.93 -18.42
CA VAL A 129 -3.86 12.69 -19.20
C VAL A 129 -3.12 11.59 -18.48
N GLU A 130 -3.14 10.37 -19.04
CA GLU A 130 -2.28 9.29 -18.59
C GLU A 130 -0.85 9.79 -18.79
N LYS A 131 -0.29 10.43 -17.76
CA LYS A 131 1.15 10.62 -17.67
C LYS A 131 1.69 9.20 -17.74
N LYS A 132 2.19 8.79 -18.92
CA LYS A 132 2.84 7.51 -19.16
C LYS A 132 3.81 7.31 -17.99
N ARG A 133 3.49 6.38 -17.08
CA ARG A 133 4.39 6.04 -15.98
C ARG A 133 5.69 5.63 -16.66
N ARG A 134 6.74 6.45 -16.51
CA ARG A 134 8.04 6.15 -17.10
C ARG A 134 8.43 4.76 -16.59
N LYS A 135 8.68 3.83 -17.51
CA LYS A 135 9.14 2.48 -17.15
C LYS A 135 10.36 2.65 -16.25
N THR A 136 10.31 2.01 -15.09
CA THR A 136 11.42 1.99 -14.14
C THR A 136 12.63 1.38 -14.83
N ASN A 137 13.79 2.04 -14.73
CA ASN A 137 15.04 1.57 -15.32
C ASN A 137 15.41 0.17 -14.79
N PHE A 138 16.12 -0.63 -15.58
CA PHE A 138 16.58 -1.98 -15.22
C PHE A 138 17.32 -1.99 -13.88
N TYR A 139 18.21 -1.02 -13.66
CA TYR A 139 18.93 -0.85 -12.40
C TYR A 139 17.97 -0.73 -11.19
N VAL A 140 16.89 0.05 -11.31
CA VAL A 140 15.89 0.23 -10.24
C VAL A 140 15.14 -1.08 -9.99
N GLN A 141 14.82 -1.84 -11.04
CA GLN A 141 14.13 -3.12 -10.92
C GLN A 141 15.01 -4.14 -10.20
N THR A 142 16.28 -4.25 -10.59
CA THR A 142 17.24 -5.17 -9.98
C THR A 142 17.43 -4.82 -8.50
N ALA A 143 17.73 -3.56 -8.18
CA ALA A 143 17.88 -3.11 -6.81
C ALA A 143 16.62 -3.40 -5.97
N SER A 144 15.43 -3.06 -6.49
CA SER A 144 14.16 -3.30 -5.79
C SER A 144 13.86 -4.79 -5.61
N ARG A 145 14.25 -5.64 -6.57
CA ARG A 145 14.04 -7.09 -6.48
C ARG A 145 14.80 -7.70 -5.32
N PHE A 146 16.06 -7.28 -5.11
CA PHE A 146 16.91 -7.84 -4.06
C PHE A 146 16.71 -7.16 -2.70
N PHE A 147 16.50 -5.84 -2.66
CA PHE A 147 16.59 -5.07 -1.40
C PHE A 147 15.28 -4.43 -0.94
N SER A 148 14.14 -4.61 -1.63
CA SER A 148 12.90 -3.90 -1.25
C SER A 148 12.33 -4.30 0.10
N SER A 149 12.56 -5.52 0.58
CA SER A 149 12.13 -5.95 1.92
C SER A 149 12.97 -5.25 2.98
N TYR A 150 14.29 -5.36 2.88
CA TYR A 150 15.22 -4.71 3.82
C TYR A 150 15.07 -3.18 3.82
N SER A 151 14.84 -2.59 2.64
CA SER A 151 14.56 -1.15 2.52
C SER A 151 13.31 -0.76 3.28
N ARG A 152 12.21 -1.53 3.16
CA ARG A 152 10.97 -1.26 3.93
C ARG A 152 11.21 -1.31 5.43
N ASP A 153 12.01 -2.26 5.90
CA ASP A 153 12.31 -2.44 7.31
C ASP A 153 13.15 -1.29 7.88
N ILE A 154 14.12 -0.78 7.12
CA ILE A 154 14.93 0.37 7.57
C ILE A 154 14.12 1.67 7.48
N LEU A 155 13.29 1.82 6.44
CA LEU A 155 12.38 2.95 6.29
C LEU A 155 11.34 3.00 7.43
N SER A 156 10.82 1.85 7.87
CA SER A 156 9.85 1.79 8.98
C SER A 156 10.50 2.12 10.32
N LYS A 157 11.78 1.78 10.52
CA LYS A 157 12.58 2.16 11.69
C LYS A 157 12.98 3.64 11.73
N GLY A 158 12.71 4.41 10.67
CA GLY A 158 12.89 5.86 10.66
C GLY A 158 14.28 6.37 10.30
N PHE A 159 15.26 5.50 10.00
CA PHE A 159 16.62 5.91 9.60
C PHE A 159 16.63 6.81 8.35
N PHE A 160 15.67 6.62 7.44
CA PHE A 160 15.55 7.39 6.20
C PHE A 160 14.33 8.32 6.19
N LYS A 161 13.91 8.84 7.35
CA LYS A 161 12.71 9.70 7.45
C LYS A 161 12.80 10.95 6.57
N THR A 162 13.94 11.63 6.56
CA THR A 162 14.19 12.83 5.73
C THR A 162 14.09 12.50 4.25
N ILE A 163 14.81 11.47 3.80
CA ILE A 163 14.80 11.00 2.40
C ILE A 163 13.39 10.60 1.97
N ARG A 164 12.62 9.92 2.82
CA ARG A 164 11.22 9.59 2.52
C ARG A 164 10.39 10.85 2.28
N THR A 165 10.49 11.83 3.18
CA THR A 165 9.73 13.08 3.07
C THR A 165 10.13 13.87 1.83
N ASP A 166 11.42 13.95 1.52
CA ASP A 166 11.92 14.72 0.38
C ASP A 166 11.54 14.06 -0.95
N LEU A 167 11.62 12.73 -1.05
CA LEU A 167 11.16 11.99 -2.23
C LEU A 167 9.66 12.11 -2.46
N MET A 168 8.87 12.15 -1.38
CA MET A 168 7.43 12.39 -1.46
C MET A 168 7.12 13.82 -1.90
N LYS A 169 7.86 14.82 -1.41
CA LYS A 169 7.71 16.23 -1.80
C LYS A 169 8.14 16.50 -3.24
N ALA A 170 9.21 15.85 -3.70
CA ALA A 170 9.78 16.05 -5.03
C ALA A 170 8.98 15.39 -6.17
N SER A 171 7.87 14.68 -5.86
CA SER A 171 7.03 13.98 -6.85
C SER A 171 7.84 13.13 -7.86
N ILE A 172 8.92 12.50 -7.40
CA ILE A 172 9.79 11.70 -8.25
C ILE A 172 9.03 10.44 -8.67
N SER A 173 9.25 9.98 -9.91
CA SER A 173 8.61 8.78 -10.46
C SER A 173 9.05 7.47 -9.79
N VAL A 174 9.86 7.53 -8.73
CA VAL A 174 10.43 6.37 -8.03
C VAL A 174 9.98 6.39 -6.56
N PRO A 175 9.40 5.31 -6.03
CA PRO A 175 9.00 5.24 -4.63
C PRO A 175 10.20 5.34 -3.67
N PRO A 176 10.03 5.89 -2.45
CA PRO A 176 11.08 5.97 -1.44
C PRO A 176 11.77 4.63 -1.16
N THR A 177 10.99 3.56 -1.11
CA THR A 177 11.51 2.21 -0.93
C THR A 177 12.50 1.81 -2.03
N SER A 178 12.17 2.06 -3.29
CA SER A 178 13.05 1.75 -4.43
C SER A 178 14.31 2.61 -4.44
N TYR A 179 14.22 3.86 -3.97
CA TYR A 179 15.39 4.72 -3.83
C TYR A 179 16.37 4.21 -2.77
N VAL A 180 15.86 3.84 -1.59
CA VAL A 180 16.69 3.23 -0.55
C VAL A 180 17.25 1.88 -1.01
N SER A 181 16.49 1.09 -1.76
CA SER A 181 17.01 -0.15 -2.36
C SER A 181 18.19 0.11 -3.30
N MET A 182 18.17 1.20 -4.08
CA MET A 182 19.28 1.57 -4.96
C MET A 182 20.53 1.98 -4.18
N ILE A 183 20.37 2.75 -3.10
CA ILE A 183 21.50 3.11 -2.22
C ILE A 183 22.17 1.84 -1.69
N ILE A 184 21.39 0.95 -1.07
CA ILE A 184 21.89 -0.29 -0.47
C ILE A 184 22.54 -1.17 -1.54
N PHE A 185 21.92 -1.27 -2.71
CA PHE A 185 22.48 -2.04 -3.82
C PHE A 185 23.84 -1.51 -4.26
N THR A 186 24.00 -0.18 -4.40
CA THR A 186 25.30 0.43 -4.74
C THR A 186 26.33 0.19 -3.65
N THR A 187 25.96 0.31 -2.37
CA THR A 187 26.87 0.05 -1.26
C THR A 187 27.36 -1.41 -1.26
N VAL A 188 26.46 -2.36 -1.50
CA VAL A 188 26.85 -3.78 -1.63
C VAL A 188 27.74 -4.01 -2.85
N LEU A 189 27.45 -3.37 -3.98
CA LEU A 189 28.25 -3.49 -5.19
C LEU A 189 29.66 -2.91 -5.01
N SER A 190 29.75 -1.75 -4.33
CA SER A 190 31.00 -1.11 -3.94
C SER A 190 31.82 -2.01 -3.01
N LEU A 191 31.17 -2.62 -2.01
CA LEU A 191 31.81 -3.57 -1.10
C LEU A 191 32.35 -4.81 -1.83
N ILE A 192 31.58 -5.38 -2.76
CA ILE A 192 32.04 -6.51 -3.59
C ILE A 192 33.25 -6.10 -4.44
N PHE A 193 33.19 -4.93 -5.06
CA PHE A 193 34.29 -4.43 -5.89
C PHE A 193 35.55 -4.16 -5.06
N SER A 194 35.40 -3.60 -3.86
CA SER A 194 36.49 -3.38 -2.91
C SER A 194 37.14 -4.70 -2.48
N ILE A 195 36.34 -5.72 -2.13
CA ILE A 195 36.86 -7.06 -1.81
C ILE A 195 37.60 -7.68 -3.00
N PHE A 196 37.02 -7.57 -4.20
CA PHE A 196 37.65 -8.08 -5.41
C PHE A 196 39.00 -7.39 -5.67
N LEU A 197 39.04 -6.06 -5.59
CA LEU A 197 40.25 -5.27 -5.78
C LEU A 197 41.30 -5.59 -4.71
N PHE A 198 40.87 -5.75 -3.47
CA PHE A 198 41.74 -6.15 -2.36
C PHE A 198 42.38 -7.52 -2.62
N LEU A 199 41.58 -8.52 -3.00
CA LEU A 199 42.08 -9.85 -3.36
C LEU A 199 43.02 -9.77 -4.56
N PHE A 200 42.67 -9.00 -5.59
CA PHE A 200 43.52 -8.80 -6.75
C PHE A 200 44.89 -8.21 -6.35
N LEU A 201 44.92 -7.15 -5.56
CA LEU A 201 46.16 -6.52 -5.10
C LEU A 201 46.97 -7.42 -4.15
N LEU A 202 46.32 -8.34 -3.43
CA LEU A 202 47.00 -9.30 -2.57
C LEU A 202 47.90 -10.25 -3.37
N PHE A 203 47.40 -10.75 -4.50
CA PHE A 203 48.11 -11.74 -5.34
C PHE A 203 48.99 -11.12 -6.42
N PHE A 204 48.64 -9.90 -6.87
CA PHE A 204 49.31 -9.25 -7.99
C PHE A 204 50.07 -7.99 -7.54
N ASN A 205 51.32 -7.85 -8.00
CA ASN A 205 52.07 -6.61 -7.89
C ASN A 205 51.87 -5.76 -9.13
N VAL A 206 51.15 -4.66 -8.95
CA VAL A 206 50.86 -3.69 -10.00
C VAL A 206 51.87 -2.56 -9.86
N SER A 207 52.85 -2.52 -10.77
CA SER A 207 53.79 -1.41 -10.88
C SER A 207 53.29 -0.46 -11.96
N LEU A 208 53.29 0.85 -11.69
CA LEU A 208 52.87 1.88 -12.67
C LEU A 208 54.01 2.24 -13.65
N PHE A 209 55.27 2.04 -13.25
CA PHE A 209 56.44 2.40 -14.06
C PHE A 209 57.58 1.38 -13.86
N PRO A 210 57.85 0.50 -14.85
CA PRO A 210 57.03 0.21 -16.04
C PRO A 210 55.69 -0.48 -15.68
N PRO A 211 54.61 -0.28 -16.47
CA PRO A 211 53.33 -0.95 -16.25
C PRO A 211 53.50 -2.46 -16.37
N SER A 212 53.49 -3.15 -15.24
CA SER A 212 53.71 -4.60 -15.17
C SER A 212 52.88 -5.22 -14.05
N ILE A 213 52.44 -6.45 -14.30
CA ILE A 213 51.68 -7.27 -13.35
C ILE A 213 52.54 -8.48 -13.02
N GLY A 214 53.09 -8.52 -11.81
CA GLY A 214 53.89 -9.64 -11.30
C GLY A 214 53.15 -10.44 -10.23
N THR A 215 53.56 -11.69 -9.99
CA THR A 215 53.07 -12.47 -8.85
C THR A 215 53.82 -12.11 -7.58
N VAL A 216 53.15 -12.17 -6.44
CA VAL A 216 53.72 -11.82 -5.13
C VAL A 216 54.30 -13.07 -4.49
N VAL A 217 55.57 -13.01 -4.08
CA VAL A 217 56.25 -14.11 -3.37
C VAL A 217 55.92 -14.10 -1.86
N ASN A 218 55.76 -12.92 -1.26
CA ASN A 218 55.45 -12.77 0.17
C ASN A 218 54.08 -12.12 0.40
N ILE A 219 53.05 -12.97 0.47
CA ILE A 219 51.65 -12.57 0.63
C ILE A 219 51.40 -11.88 1.98
N GLY A 220 52.04 -12.35 3.05
CA GLY A 220 51.85 -11.83 4.41
C GLY A 220 52.33 -10.39 4.59
N GLY A 221 53.53 -10.06 4.09
CA GLY A 221 54.04 -8.70 4.13
C GLY A 221 53.18 -7.72 3.31
N LYS A 222 52.63 -8.20 2.19
CA LYS A 222 51.80 -7.39 1.31
C LYS A 222 50.39 -7.13 1.86
N PHE A 223 49.84 -8.08 2.61
CA PHE A 223 48.60 -7.88 3.36
C PHE A 223 48.73 -6.69 4.33
N LEU A 224 49.80 -6.63 5.12
CA LEU A 224 50.02 -5.51 6.05
C LEU A 224 50.13 -4.16 5.33
N SER A 225 50.78 -4.10 4.16
CA SER A 225 50.91 -2.85 3.40
C SER A 225 49.60 -2.38 2.77
N ILE A 226 48.73 -3.31 2.35
CA ILE A 226 47.47 -2.97 1.65
C ILE A 226 46.32 -2.77 2.64
N PHE A 227 46.38 -3.37 3.83
CA PHE A 227 45.32 -3.29 4.83
C PHE A 227 44.94 -1.85 5.21
N TRP A 228 45.92 -0.95 5.27
CA TRP A 228 45.68 0.46 5.59
C TRP A 228 44.91 1.21 4.49
N ILE A 229 45.01 0.77 3.24
CA ILE A 229 44.34 1.38 2.09
C ILE A 229 42.81 1.25 2.18
N LEU A 230 42.31 0.18 2.80
CA LEU A 230 40.87 -0.02 3.07
C LEU A 230 40.30 1.00 4.05
N ILE A 231 41.13 1.62 4.90
CA ILE A 231 40.71 2.62 5.88
C ILE A 231 40.83 4.04 5.30
N VAL A 232 41.86 4.29 4.47
CA VAL A 232 42.19 5.62 3.96
C VAL A 232 41.33 6.03 2.77
N ILE A 233 40.87 5.09 1.95
CA ILE A 233 40.05 5.39 0.78
C ILE A 233 38.56 5.34 1.18
N PRO A 234 37.83 6.46 1.19
CA PRO A 234 36.38 6.42 1.34
C PRO A 234 35.77 5.88 0.03
N VAL A 235 35.20 4.68 0.08
CA VAL A 235 34.46 4.03 -1.02
C VAL A 235 32.97 4.05 -0.76
#